data_AF-A0A520ZYE3-F1
#
_entry.id   AF-A0A520ZYE3-F1
#
_cell.length_a   1.000
_cell.length_b   1.000
_cell.length_c   1.000
_cell.angle_alpha   90.00
_cell.angle_beta   90.00
_cell.angle_gamma   90.00
#
_symmetry.space_group_name_H-M   'P 1'
#
loop_
_entity.id
_entity.type
_entity.pdbx_description
1 polymer ?
#
loop_
_entity_poly.entity_id
_entity_poly.type
_entity_poly.pdbx_seq_one_letter_code
_entity_poly.pdbx_strand_id
1 'polypeptide(L)'
;MDNQNITETELIERLKSLPLKDVPPDLTSRVMARISQPPTPLLHSIWNYISQTQTISFRPIYAFSVLLLICGAFLIGRFSQPVEQQIATIPPVSTELQPAMIEVPQSAYLVGRGLLQTDGSHEQALAFLKRASMLEPDNPEFAYWEGVGYWANGNLEQERQSYLRGLEINPDSLPLLINLGHNYLSSKNYQDALPIYQRALTIAPEEPDALYNTGLIYRVQGMIDEEISAWRMFLQNNRSGTKAFRALQRLNAYNDFSFRAYDIGLREVIVNQQTLLDDSLPEQFRLNEIESISSMLAENRYLDLEVVTFVENDLEAAQRRAFEIKRLIKNTGKDVSDRVKLSWFDIPERIESTNGESEGILSESILLFSHVPGNFNKETSI
;
A
#
# COMPACT_ATOMS: atom_id res chain seq x y z
N MET A 1 -14.27 30.17 42.48
CA MET A 1 -12.83 30.22 42.78
C MET A 1 -12.11 29.71 41.54
N ASP A 2 -11.35 30.62 40.95
CA ASP A 2 -10.32 30.52 39.92
C ASP A 2 -10.46 29.51 38.78
N ASN A 3 -10.94 30.04 37.66
CA ASN A 3 -10.74 29.50 36.33
C ASN A 3 -9.36 30.00 35.82
N GLN A 4 -8.30 29.24 36.06
CA GLN A 4 -6.98 29.54 35.49
C GLN A 4 -6.86 28.91 34.10
N ASN A 5 -6.56 29.75 33.09
CA ASN A 5 -6.18 29.33 31.75
C ASN A 5 -4.89 28.52 31.82
N ILE A 6 -4.99 27.19 31.70
CA ILE A 6 -3.83 26.30 31.60
C ILE A 6 -3.15 26.59 30.26
N THR A 7 -1.89 26.99 30.32
CA THR A 7 -1.09 27.28 29.12
C THR A 7 -0.68 25.98 28.42
N GLU A 8 -0.44 26.03 27.11
CA GLU A 8 -0.06 24.86 26.30
C GLU A 8 1.17 24.12 26.86
N THR A 9 2.12 24.88 27.41
CA THR A 9 3.32 24.35 28.09
C THR A 9 2.98 23.54 29.35
N GLU A 10 1.97 23.97 30.10
CA GLU A 10 1.50 23.32 31.33
C GLU A 10 0.65 22.07 31.02
N LEU A 11 -0.05 22.07 29.87
CA LEU A 11 -0.73 20.90 29.34
C LEU A 11 0.26 19.81 28.91
N ILE A 12 1.37 20.21 28.27
CA ILE A 12 2.44 19.30 27.84
C ILE A 12 3.17 18.67 29.04
N GLU A 13 3.43 19.44 30.10
CA GLU A 13 4.00 18.89 31.34
C GLU A 13 3.04 17.91 32.05
N ARG A 14 1.74 18.20 32.07
CA ARG A 14 0.74 17.27 32.62
C ARG A 14 0.62 15.99 31.80
N LEU A 15 0.77 16.04 30.48
CA LEU A 15 0.77 14.86 29.63
C LEU A 15 2.01 13.99 29.83
N LYS A 16 3.18 14.61 30.10
CA LYS A 16 4.42 13.90 30.42
C LYS A 16 4.41 13.20 31.78
N SER A 17 3.52 13.60 32.70
CA SER A 17 3.41 13.02 34.05
C SER A 17 2.29 11.96 34.18
N LEU A 18 1.52 11.70 33.12
CA LEU A 18 0.58 10.59 33.10
C LEU A 18 1.34 9.25 33.05
N PRO A 19 1.02 8.27 33.91
CA PRO A 19 1.67 6.97 33.86
C PRO A 19 1.36 6.31 32.52
N LEU A 20 2.40 6.10 31.70
CA LEU A 20 2.31 5.30 30.49
C LEU A 20 1.86 3.90 30.88
N LYS A 21 0.61 3.58 30.56
CA LYS A 21 0.07 2.23 30.72
C LYS A 21 0.35 1.49 29.42
N ASP A 22 1.07 0.39 29.50
CA ASP A 22 1.44 -0.40 28.32
C ASP A 22 0.21 -0.79 27.50
N VAL A 23 0.34 -0.64 26.19
CA VAL A 23 -0.69 -1.02 25.21
C VAL A 23 -0.93 -2.53 25.33
N PRO A 24 -2.19 -3.01 25.37
CA PRO A 24 -2.48 -4.44 25.43
C PRO A 24 -1.82 -5.18 24.25
N PRO A 25 -1.13 -6.31 24.49
CA PRO A 25 -0.32 -6.99 23.47
C PRO A 25 -1.14 -7.59 22.32
N ASP A 26 -2.47 -7.60 22.40
CA ASP A 26 -3.39 -8.17 21.39
C ASP A 26 -4.13 -7.12 20.55
N LEU A 27 -3.88 -5.82 20.74
CA LEU A 27 -4.63 -4.75 20.08
C LEU A 27 -4.48 -4.79 18.55
N THR A 28 -3.25 -5.00 18.07
CA THR A 28 -2.95 -5.11 16.62
C THR A 28 -3.64 -6.31 15.99
N SER A 29 -3.68 -7.44 16.71
CA SER A 29 -4.31 -8.69 16.27
C SER A 29 -5.82 -8.53 16.10
N ARG A 30 -6.47 -7.80 17.02
CA ARG A 30 -7.91 -7.53 16.99
C ARG A 30 -8.32 -6.55 15.90
N VAL A 31 -7.42 -5.62 15.54
CA VAL A 31 -7.63 -4.68 14.43
C VAL A 31 -7.48 -5.37 13.09
N MET A 32 -6.48 -6.25 12.93
CA MET A 32 -6.24 -6.98 11.67
C MET A 32 -7.32 -8.04 11.36
N ALA A 33 -7.91 -8.66 12.38
CA ALA A 33 -8.97 -9.66 12.19
C ALA A 33 -10.27 -9.11 11.58
N ARG A 34 -10.47 -7.79 11.54
CA ARG A 34 -11.68 -7.15 11.00
C ARG A 34 -11.57 -6.72 9.53
N ILE A 35 -10.38 -6.72 8.92
CA ILE A 35 -10.14 -6.03 7.64
C ILE A 35 -10.04 -6.98 6.43
N SER A 36 -9.97 -8.31 6.61
CA SER A 36 -9.81 -9.22 5.48
C SER A 36 -10.74 -10.44 5.56
N GLN A 37 -11.83 -10.43 4.77
CA GLN A 37 -12.12 -11.34 3.64
C GLN A 37 -13.49 -10.99 2.99
N PRO A 38 -13.63 -10.90 1.66
CA PRO A 38 -14.92 -11.15 1.01
C PRO A 38 -15.16 -12.67 0.92
N PRO A 39 -16.36 -13.20 1.20
CA PRO A 39 -16.59 -14.64 1.15
C PRO A 39 -16.72 -15.13 -0.29
N THR A 40 -16.04 -16.24 -0.58
CA THR A 40 -16.40 -17.13 -1.69
C THR A 40 -17.74 -17.81 -1.39
N PRO A 41 -18.60 -18.08 -2.40
CA PRO A 41 -19.91 -18.63 -2.16
C PRO A 41 -19.85 -20.07 -1.60
N LEU A 42 -20.43 -20.22 -0.42
CA LEU A 42 -20.45 -21.39 0.49
C LEU A 42 -20.83 -22.73 -0.19
N LEU A 43 -21.57 -22.69 -1.29
CA LEU A 43 -22.07 -23.89 -1.99
C LEU A 43 -20.98 -24.67 -2.74
N HIS A 44 -19.89 -24.03 -3.17
CA HIS A 44 -18.86 -24.71 -3.98
C HIS A 44 -17.90 -25.55 -3.13
N SER A 45 -17.58 -25.09 -1.91
CA SER A 45 -16.73 -25.84 -0.97
C SER A 45 -17.44 -27.04 -0.35
N ILE A 46 -18.76 -26.95 -0.15
CA ILE A 46 -19.56 -28.07 0.37
C ILE A 46 -19.66 -29.21 -0.66
N TRP A 47 -19.82 -28.89 -1.95
CA TRP A 47 -19.94 -29.90 -3.01
C TRP A 47 -18.65 -30.72 -3.19
N ASN A 48 -17.49 -30.06 -3.18
CA ASN A 48 -16.21 -30.74 -3.30
C ASN A 48 -15.89 -31.60 -2.06
N TYR A 49 -16.30 -31.17 -0.87
CA TYR A 49 -16.10 -31.93 0.37
C TYR A 49 -16.98 -33.19 0.46
N ILE A 50 -18.23 -33.13 -0.01
CA ILE A 50 -19.15 -34.29 0.03
C ILE A 50 -18.81 -35.33 -1.04
N SER A 51 -18.19 -34.91 -2.16
CA SER A 51 -17.82 -35.81 -3.27
C SER A 51 -16.60 -36.71 -3.01
N GLN A 52 -15.82 -36.46 -1.96
CA GLN A 52 -14.67 -37.28 -1.61
C GLN A 52 -15.03 -38.26 -0.48
N THR A 53 -15.32 -39.48 -0.90
CA THR A 53 -15.69 -40.60 -0.02
C THR A 53 -14.61 -40.89 1.02
N GLN A 54 -14.90 -40.67 2.29
CA GLN A 54 -14.24 -41.38 3.40
C GLN A 54 -15.29 -42.06 4.26
N THR A 55 -15.20 -43.39 4.33
CA THR A 55 -16.05 -44.24 5.15
C THR A 55 -15.74 -44.02 6.63
N ILE A 56 -16.50 -43.15 7.29
CA ILE A 56 -16.41 -42.95 8.74
C ILE A 56 -17.09 -44.15 9.42
N SER A 57 -16.32 -44.98 10.13
CA SER A 57 -16.91 -46.04 10.96
C SER A 57 -17.62 -45.44 12.19
N PHE A 58 -18.94 -45.48 12.19
CA PHE A 58 -19.78 -44.91 13.24
C PHE A 58 -19.70 -45.78 14.50
N ARG A 59 -19.02 -45.30 15.56
CA ARG A 59 -19.05 -45.94 16.90
C ARG A 59 -20.05 -45.17 17.79
N PRO A 60 -21.27 -45.70 18.01
CA PRO A 60 -22.39 -44.94 18.60
C PRO A 60 -22.18 -44.49 20.05
N ILE A 61 -21.21 -45.06 20.77
CA ILE A 61 -20.95 -44.78 22.18
C ILE A 61 -20.35 -43.37 22.40
N TYR A 62 -19.52 -42.87 21.49
CA TYR A 62 -18.90 -41.55 21.63
C TYR A 62 -19.82 -40.39 21.25
N ALA A 63 -20.77 -40.63 20.33
CA ALA A 63 -21.77 -39.63 19.97
C ALA A 63 -22.72 -39.35 21.15
N PHE A 64 -23.09 -40.38 21.91
CA PHE A 64 -23.99 -40.25 23.06
C PHE A 64 -23.35 -39.50 24.24
N SER A 65 -22.05 -39.70 24.50
CA SER A 65 -21.35 -39.02 25.59
C SER A 65 -21.16 -37.53 25.33
N VAL A 66 -20.87 -37.15 24.07
CA VAL A 66 -20.77 -35.74 23.66
C VAL A 66 -22.13 -35.04 23.75
N LEU A 67 -23.21 -35.72 23.35
CA LEU A 67 -24.57 -35.18 23.42
C LEU A 67 -25.04 -34.97 24.88
N LEU A 68 -24.68 -35.87 25.78
CA LEU A 68 -24.93 -35.73 27.23
C LEU A 68 -24.18 -34.54 27.84
N LEU A 69 -22.92 -34.32 27.44
CA LEU A 69 -22.12 -33.17 27.89
C LEU A 69 -22.69 -31.84 27.40
N ILE A 70 -23.11 -31.77 26.14
CA ILE A 70 -23.73 -30.57 25.55
C ILE A 70 -25.07 -30.27 26.23
N CYS A 71 -25.92 -31.27 26.45
CA CYS A 71 -27.19 -31.11 27.17
C CYS A 71 -26.98 -30.69 28.64
N GLY A 72 -25.96 -31.25 29.31
CA GLY A 72 -25.60 -30.86 30.67
C GLY A 72 -25.16 -29.40 30.78
N ALA A 73 -24.28 -28.96 29.87
CA ALA A 73 -23.82 -27.56 29.80
C ALA A 73 -24.98 -26.60 29.48
N PHE A 74 -25.89 -26.99 28.59
CA PHE A 74 -27.07 -26.21 28.22
C PHE A 74 -28.07 -26.06 29.38
N LEU A 75 -28.27 -27.11 30.18
CA LEU A 75 -29.17 -27.07 31.34
C LEU A 75 -28.59 -26.25 32.50
N ILE A 76 -27.28 -26.31 32.75
CA ILE A 76 -26.60 -25.49 33.77
C ILE A 76 -26.67 -23.99 33.40
N GLY A 77 -26.55 -23.67 32.10
CA GLY A 77 -26.71 -22.30 31.60
C GLY A 77 -28.10 -21.69 31.84
N ARG A 78 -29.17 -22.51 31.95
CA ARG A 78 -30.54 -22.03 32.20
C ARG A 78 -30.84 -21.70 33.66
N PHE A 79 -30.07 -22.21 34.62
CA PHE A 79 -30.25 -21.92 36.06
C PHE A 79 -29.35 -20.78 36.56
N SER A 80 -28.54 -20.19 35.67
CA SER A 80 -27.75 -19.01 35.98
C SER A 80 -28.68 -17.80 36.05
N GLN A 81 -29.03 -17.33 37.25
CA GLN A 81 -29.72 -16.05 37.41
C GLN A 81 -28.86 -14.96 36.76
N PRO A 82 -29.43 -14.06 35.93
CA PRO A 82 -28.68 -12.92 35.43
C PRO A 82 -28.30 -12.07 36.63
N VAL A 83 -27.01 -11.98 36.92
CA VAL A 83 -26.51 -10.95 37.82
C VAL A 83 -26.75 -9.63 37.09
N GLU A 84 -27.75 -8.87 37.53
CA GLU A 84 -27.90 -7.47 37.13
C GLU A 84 -26.67 -6.72 37.65
N GLN A 85 -25.61 -6.70 36.85
CA GLN A 85 -24.61 -5.68 36.97
C GLN A 85 -25.30 -4.38 36.57
N GLN A 86 -25.54 -3.50 37.54
CA GLN A 86 -25.72 -2.09 37.27
C GLN A 86 -24.44 -1.59 36.60
N ILE A 87 -24.39 -1.74 35.28
CA ILE A 87 -23.55 -0.89 34.45
C ILE A 87 -24.14 0.49 34.70
N ALA A 88 -23.39 1.35 35.38
CA ALA A 88 -23.71 2.77 35.39
C ALA A 88 -23.95 3.15 33.94
N THR A 89 -25.21 3.43 33.58
CA THR A 89 -25.52 3.97 32.29
C THR A 89 -24.79 5.30 32.27
N ILE A 90 -23.63 5.32 31.61
CA ILE A 90 -23.13 6.56 31.06
C ILE A 90 -24.34 7.07 30.29
N PRO A 91 -24.92 8.23 30.67
CA PRO A 91 -26.02 8.77 29.89
C PRO A 91 -25.56 8.72 28.44
N PRO A 92 -26.40 8.29 27.48
CA PRO A 92 -25.99 8.31 26.08
C PRO A 92 -25.39 9.70 25.89
N VAL A 93 -24.09 9.76 25.56
CA VAL A 93 -23.45 11.03 25.22
C VAL A 93 -24.40 11.57 24.17
N SER A 94 -25.12 12.64 24.51
CA SER A 94 -26.11 13.20 23.62
C SER A 94 -25.36 13.50 22.34
N THR A 95 -25.62 12.70 21.31
CA THR A 95 -25.04 12.86 19.97
C THR A 95 -25.62 14.08 19.26
N GLU A 96 -26.37 14.92 19.97
CA GLU A 96 -26.61 16.30 19.61
C GLU A 96 -25.36 17.11 19.95
N LEU A 97 -24.49 17.24 18.95
CA LEU A 97 -23.38 18.20 18.95
C LEU A 97 -23.93 19.58 19.33
N GLN A 98 -23.43 20.14 20.44
CA GLN A 98 -23.90 21.41 20.97
C GLN A 98 -23.71 22.53 19.92
N PRO A 99 -24.70 23.40 19.66
CA PRO A 99 -24.58 24.48 18.68
C PRO A 99 -23.36 25.39 18.90
N ALA A 100 -22.93 25.59 20.15
CA ALA A 100 -21.74 26.37 20.48
C ALA A 100 -20.43 25.76 19.94
N MET A 101 -20.36 24.43 19.81
CA MET A 101 -19.21 23.71 19.23
C MET A 101 -19.11 23.92 17.71
N ILE A 102 -20.22 24.31 17.07
CA ILE A 102 -20.32 24.60 15.63
C ILE A 102 -19.80 26.02 15.31
N GLU A 103 -19.78 26.91 16.32
CA GLU A 103 -19.35 28.31 16.17
C GLU A 103 -17.84 28.51 16.37
N VAL A 104 -17.12 27.47 16.80
CA VAL A 104 -15.65 27.50 16.87
C VAL A 104 -15.11 26.85 15.59
N PRO A 105 -14.37 27.60 14.73
CA PRO A 105 -13.90 27.10 13.44
C PRO A 105 -13.16 25.77 13.55
N GLN A 106 -12.21 25.70 14.48
CA GLN A 106 -11.40 24.50 14.73
C GLN A 106 -12.24 23.30 15.19
N SER A 107 -13.28 23.53 15.99
CA SER A 107 -14.17 22.47 16.46
C SER A 107 -15.05 21.95 15.34
N ALA A 108 -15.66 22.84 14.54
CA ALA A 108 -16.42 22.47 13.36
C ALA A 108 -15.55 21.69 12.36
N TYR A 109 -14.32 22.15 12.14
CA TYR A 109 -13.32 21.48 11.31
C TYR A 109 -13.02 20.04 11.78
N LEU A 110 -12.69 19.85 13.05
CA LEU A 110 -12.35 18.53 13.61
C LEU A 110 -13.54 17.57 13.60
N VAL A 111 -14.74 18.05 13.93
CA VAL A 111 -15.98 17.26 13.86
C VAL A 111 -16.26 16.85 12.41
N GLY A 112 -16.17 17.78 11.48
CA GLY A 112 -16.37 17.50 10.05
C GLY A 112 -15.42 16.43 9.52
N ARG A 113 -14.12 16.53 9.86
CA ARG A 113 -13.12 15.51 9.53
C ARG A 113 -13.40 14.15 10.18
N GLY A 114 -13.83 14.14 11.43
CA GLY A 114 -14.22 12.91 12.12
C GLY A 114 -15.39 12.21 11.44
N LEU A 115 -16.41 12.98 11.05
CA LEU A 115 -17.59 12.47 10.36
C LEU A 115 -17.28 11.92 8.97
N LEU A 116 -16.27 12.44 8.26
CA LEU A 116 -15.81 11.87 6.99
C LEU A 116 -15.31 10.43 7.10
N GLN A 117 -14.91 9.98 8.29
CA GLN A 117 -14.48 8.59 8.53
C GLN A 117 -15.65 7.65 8.88
N THR A 118 -16.87 8.17 8.97
CA THR A 118 -18.06 7.40 9.34
C THR A 118 -18.96 7.19 8.13
N ASP A 119 -19.37 5.94 7.90
CA ASP A 119 -20.23 5.59 6.78
C ASP A 119 -21.57 6.34 6.85
N GLY A 120 -21.96 6.96 5.74
CA GLY A 120 -23.26 7.63 5.58
C GLY A 120 -23.35 9.05 6.17
N SER A 121 -22.27 9.61 6.73
CA SER A 121 -22.28 10.94 7.36
C SER A 121 -21.71 12.07 6.48
N HIS A 122 -21.54 11.85 5.17
CA HIS A 122 -20.85 12.80 4.28
C HIS A 122 -21.53 14.18 4.22
N GLU A 123 -22.87 14.22 4.23
CA GLU A 123 -23.62 15.49 4.19
C GLU A 123 -23.42 16.30 5.48
N GLN A 124 -23.48 15.63 6.64
CA GLN A 124 -23.22 16.26 7.93
C GLN A 124 -21.77 16.76 8.00
N ALA A 125 -20.81 15.91 7.60
CA ALA A 125 -19.41 16.28 7.53
C ALA A 125 -19.19 17.56 6.70
N LEU A 126 -19.81 17.63 5.52
CA LEU A 126 -19.74 18.80 4.65
C LEU A 126 -20.33 20.05 5.34
N ALA A 127 -21.46 19.94 6.04
CA ALA A 127 -22.04 21.09 6.75
C ALA A 127 -21.07 21.69 7.78
N PHE A 128 -20.38 20.83 8.54
CA PHE A 128 -19.37 21.25 9.51
C PHE A 128 -18.12 21.86 8.85
N LEU A 129 -17.63 21.26 7.77
CA LEU A 129 -16.45 21.76 7.04
C LEU A 129 -16.73 23.11 6.36
N LYS A 130 -17.92 23.26 5.76
CA LYS A 130 -18.40 24.55 5.25
C LYS A 130 -18.47 25.59 6.36
N ARG A 131 -18.98 25.21 7.54
CA ARG A 131 -19.06 26.13 8.67
C ARG A 131 -17.68 26.61 9.11
N ALA A 132 -16.71 25.71 9.24
CA ALA A 132 -15.33 26.07 9.56
C ALA A 132 -14.76 27.05 8.53
N SER A 133 -14.93 26.76 7.24
CA SER A 133 -14.45 27.61 6.16
C SER A 133 -15.18 28.96 6.05
N MET A 134 -16.45 29.04 6.45
CA MET A 134 -17.18 30.31 6.55
C MET A 134 -16.70 31.17 7.72
N LEU A 135 -16.32 30.56 8.84
CA LEU A 135 -15.86 31.28 10.03
C LEU A 135 -14.42 31.80 9.85
N GLU A 136 -13.58 31.07 9.11
CA GLU A 136 -12.23 31.49 8.73
C GLU A 136 -11.99 31.26 7.23
N PRO A 137 -12.38 32.22 6.37
CA PRO A 137 -12.29 32.07 4.91
C PRO A 137 -10.86 32.05 4.38
N ASP A 138 -9.91 32.67 5.10
CA ASP A 138 -8.50 32.78 4.72
C ASP A 138 -7.64 31.61 5.24
N ASN A 139 -8.27 30.48 5.59
CA ASN A 139 -7.58 29.27 6.02
C ASN A 139 -7.56 28.22 4.89
N PRO A 140 -6.40 27.94 4.27
CA PRO A 140 -6.30 27.03 3.14
C PRO A 140 -6.57 25.57 3.53
N GLU A 141 -6.35 25.20 4.79
CA GLU A 141 -6.68 23.86 5.30
C GLU A 141 -8.21 23.67 5.38
N PHE A 142 -8.96 24.69 5.79
CA PHE A 142 -10.42 24.60 5.82
C PHE A 142 -11.01 24.55 4.42
N ALA A 143 -10.46 25.33 3.48
CA ALA A 143 -10.84 25.25 2.07
C ALA A 143 -10.54 23.85 1.49
N TYR A 144 -9.37 23.28 1.80
CA TYR A 144 -9.03 21.91 1.43
C TYR A 144 -10.05 20.89 1.95
N TRP A 145 -10.34 20.90 3.25
CA TRP A 145 -11.27 19.91 3.81
C TRP A 145 -12.72 20.13 3.40
N GLU A 146 -13.16 21.37 3.17
CA GLU A 146 -14.45 21.63 2.52
C GLU A 146 -14.51 20.98 1.12
N GLY A 147 -13.43 21.09 0.33
CA GLY A 147 -13.31 20.40 -0.95
C GLY A 147 -13.43 18.88 -0.83
N VAL A 148 -12.71 18.27 0.13
CA VAL A 148 -12.84 16.83 0.45
C VAL A 148 -14.29 16.47 0.84
N GLY A 149 -14.97 17.34 1.59
CA GLY A 149 -16.38 17.18 1.91
C GLY A 149 -17.27 17.16 0.66
N TYR A 150 -17.06 18.09 -0.28
CA TYR A 150 -17.82 18.09 -1.54
C TYR A 150 -17.53 16.87 -2.39
N TRP A 151 -16.27 16.44 -2.48
CA TRP A 151 -15.87 15.20 -3.16
C TRP A 151 -16.61 13.98 -2.59
N ALA A 152 -16.64 13.83 -1.26
CA ALA A 152 -17.34 12.73 -0.59
C ALA A 152 -18.87 12.72 -0.86
N ASN A 153 -19.43 13.89 -1.19
CA ASN A 153 -20.84 14.05 -1.58
C ASN A 153 -21.05 14.00 -3.11
N GLY A 154 -20.02 13.75 -3.91
CA GLY A 154 -20.11 13.69 -5.38
C GLY A 154 -20.24 15.05 -6.08
N ASN A 155 -20.02 16.16 -5.38
CA ASN A 155 -20.17 17.52 -5.90
C ASN A 155 -18.84 18.05 -6.47
N LEU A 156 -18.46 17.54 -7.65
CA LEU A 156 -17.14 17.81 -8.26
C LEU A 156 -16.87 19.30 -8.57
N GLU A 157 -17.89 20.09 -8.90
CA GLU A 157 -17.69 21.51 -9.20
C GLU A 157 -17.35 22.30 -7.93
N GLN A 158 -18.12 22.11 -6.86
CA GLN A 158 -17.88 22.78 -5.59
C GLN A 158 -16.59 22.30 -4.91
N GLU A 159 -16.22 21.04 -5.09
CA GLU A 159 -14.89 20.52 -4.73
C GLU A 159 -13.79 21.37 -5.38
N ARG A 160 -13.87 21.55 -6.71
CA ARG A 160 -12.89 22.34 -7.47
C ARG A 160 -12.80 23.78 -6.96
N GLN A 161 -13.94 24.45 -6.76
CA GLN A 161 -13.98 25.83 -6.29
C GLN A 161 -13.34 25.97 -4.89
N SER A 162 -13.58 25.02 -4.00
CA SER A 162 -12.93 24.99 -2.68
C SER A 162 -11.42 24.83 -2.78
N TYR A 163 -10.93 23.95 -3.65
CA TYR A 163 -9.49 23.80 -3.87
C TYR A 163 -8.84 25.03 -4.52
N LEU A 164 -9.49 25.64 -5.52
CA LEU A 164 -9.00 26.86 -6.15
C LEU A 164 -8.87 28.01 -5.14
N ARG A 165 -9.88 28.22 -4.30
CA ARG A 165 -9.82 29.21 -3.21
C ARG A 165 -8.70 28.91 -2.22
N GLY A 166 -8.50 27.65 -1.84
CA GLY A 166 -7.37 27.26 -1.00
C GLY A 166 -6.02 27.61 -1.63
N LEU A 167 -5.89 27.46 -2.96
CA LEU A 167 -4.69 27.81 -3.72
C LEU A 167 -4.52 29.32 -3.95
N GLU A 168 -5.58 30.11 -3.92
CA GLU A 168 -5.48 31.58 -3.88
C GLU A 168 -4.78 32.06 -2.60
N ILE A 169 -5.03 31.36 -1.47
CA ILE A 169 -4.45 31.67 -0.17
C ILE A 169 -3.04 31.08 -0.01
N ASN A 170 -2.88 29.80 -0.34
CA ASN A 170 -1.58 29.12 -0.33
C ASN A 170 -1.32 28.46 -1.70
N PRO A 171 -0.66 29.18 -2.62
CA PRO A 171 -0.46 28.71 -3.99
C PRO A 171 0.32 27.40 -4.09
N ASP A 172 1.27 27.15 -3.19
CA ASP A 172 2.19 26.00 -3.27
C ASP A 172 1.79 24.86 -2.31
N SER A 173 0.53 24.83 -1.89
CA SER A 173 0.00 23.75 -1.08
C SER A 173 -0.09 22.44 -1.88
N LEU A 174 0.85 21.52 -1.62
CA LEU A 174 0.91 20.22 -2.30
C LEU A 174 -0.41 19.42 -2.19
N PRO A 175 -1.05 19.27 -1.02
CA PRO A 175 -2.32 18.55 -0.92
C PRO A 175 -3.44 19.15 -1.78
N LEU A 176 -3.50 20.49 -1.88
CA LEU A 176 -4.48 21.18 -2.71
C LEU A 176 -4.20 20.97 -4.20
N LEU A 177 -2.95 21.05 -4.63
CA LEU A 177 -2.56 20.79 -6.02
C LEU A 177 -2.86 19.34 -6.43
N ILE A 178 -2.49 18.37 -5.61
CA ILE A 178 -2.73 16.94 -5.90
C ILE A 178 -4.23 16.66 -6.05
N ASN A 179 -5.07 17.17 -5.14
CA ASN A 179 -6.51 16.91 -5.19
C ASN A 179 -7.23 17.73 -6.27
N LEU A 180 -6.77 18.94 -6.59
CA LEU A 180 -7.25 19.67 -7.76
C LEU A 180 -6.93 18.91 -9.07
N GLY A 181 -5.73 18.34 -9.16
CA GLY A 181 -5.36 17.44 -10.26
C GLY A 181 -6.29 16.23 -10.35
N HIS A 182 -6.60 15.60 -9.21
CA HIS A 182 -7.53 14.46 -9.16
C HIS A 182 -8.95 14.86 -9.61
N ASN A 183 -9.44 16.03 -9.20
CA ASN A 183 -10.74 16.55 -9.62
C ASN A 183 -10.81 16.78 -11.14
N TYR A 184 -9.76 17.36 -11.74
CA TYR A 184 -9.70 17.52 -13.20
C TYR A 184 -9.61 16.16 -13.90
N LEU A 185 -8.84 15.22 -13.37
CA LEU A 185 -8.75 13.87 -13.91
C LEU A 185 -10.06 13.08 -13.85
N SER A 186 -10.82 13.19 -12.75
CA SER A 186 -12.11 12.51 -12.62
C SER A 186 -13.11 12.98 -13.68
N SER A 187 -12.98 14.25 -14.09
CA SER A 187 -13.74 14.86 -15.18
C SER A 187 -13.12 14.64 -16.57
N LYS A 188 -12.03 13.84 -16.67
CA LYS A 188 -11.23 13.61 -17.89
C LYS A 188 -10.68 14.89 -18.53
N ASN A 189 -10.54 15.96 -17.74
CA ASN A 189 -9.98 17.21 -18.20
C ASN A 189 -8.45 17.18 -18.09
N TYR A 190 -7.81 16.48 -19.02
CA TYR A 190 -6.37 16.27 -19.02
C TYR A 190 -5.56 17.55 -19.27
N GLN A 191 -6.13 18.49 -20.02
CA GLN A 191 -5.50 19.78 -20.36
C GLN A 191 -5.27 20.63 -19.10
N ASP A 192 -6.24 20.64 -18.18
CA ASP A 192 -6.11 21.37 -16.92
C ASP A 192 -5.41 20.55 -15.82
N ALA A 193 -5.54 19.21 -15.83
CA ALA A 193 -4.89 18.36 -14.82
C ALA A 193 -3.35 18.35 -14.93
N LEU A 194 -2.81 18.25 -16.15
CA LEU A 194 -1.36 18.14 -16.38
C LEU A 194 -0.55 19.30 -15.77
N PRO A 195 -0.84 20.58 -16.04
CA PRO A 195 -0.08 21.69 -15.47
C PRO A 195 -0.18 21.75 -13.94
N ILE A 196 -1.31 21.33 -13.36
CA ILE A 196 -1.48 21.27 -11.90
C ILE A 196 -0.56 20.22 -11.28
N TYR A 197 -0.48 19.02 -11.87
CA TYR A 197 0.48 18.00 -11.41
C TYR A 197 1.93 18.39 -11.67
N GLN A 198 2.25 19.02 -12.80
CA GLN A 198 3.61 19.50 -13.07
C GLN A 198 4.04 20.55 -12.04
N ARG A 199 3.11 21.41 -11.60
CA ARG A 199 3.38 22.34 -10.50
C ARG A 199 3.61 21.61 -9.17
N ALA A 200 2.81 20.59 -8.86
CA ALA A 200 3.04 19.73 -7.70
C ALA A 200 4.44 19.08 -7.74
N LEU A 201 4.88 18.59 -8.92
CA LEU A 201 6.20 18.00 -9.12
C LEU A 201 7.34 19.02 -9.06
N THR A 202 7.07 20.30 -9.33
CA THR A 202 8.06 21.36 -9.11
C THR A 202 8.34 21.57 -7.61
N ILE A 203 7.32 21.36 -6.77
CA ILE A 203 7.42 21.48 -5.30
C ILE A 203 7.96 20.20 -4.68
N ALA A 204 7.46 19.05 -5.12
CA ALA A 204 7.83 17.72 -4.64
C ALA A 204 8.11 16.79 -5.85
N PRO A 205 9.36 16.75 -6.34
CA PRO A 205 9.72 16.00 -7.55
C PRO A 205 9.46 14.49 -7.49
N GLU A 206 9.36 13.94 -6.29
CA GLU A 206 9.16 12.51 -6.05
C GLU A 206 7.73 12.16 -5.61
N GLU A 207 6.78 13.11 -5.74
CA GLU A 207 5.40 12.86 -5.33
C GLU A 207 4.78 11.71 -6.17
N PRO A 208 4.42 10.57 -5.55
CA PRO A 208 4.01 9.37 -6.28
C PRO A 208 2.72 9.50 -7.10
N ASP A 209 1.68 10.14 -6.54
CA ASP A 209 0.41 10.34 -7.21
C ASP A 209 0.54 11.30 -8.39
N ALA A 210 1.31 12.38 -8.26
CA ALA A 210 1.57 13.29 -9.39
C ALA A 210 2.39 12.60 -10.49
N LEU A 211 3.46 11.88 -10.16
CA LEU A 211 4.24 11.13 -11.15
C LEU A 211 3.38 10.08 -11.85
N TYR A 212 2.57 9.33 -11.09
CA TYR A 212 1.74 8.29 -11.68
C TYR A 212 0.65 8.88 -12.59
N ASN A 213 -0.01 9.95 -12.15
CA ASN A 213 -1.10 10.57 -12.90
C ASN A 213 -0.61 11.34 -14.13
N THR A 214 0.56 11.96 -14.09
CA THR A 214 1.18 12.58 -15.28
C THR A 214 1.53 11.53 -16.33
N GLY A 215 2.10 10.39 -15.93
CA GLY A 215 2.30 9.25 -16.84
C GLY A 215 1.00 8.78 -17.50
N LEU A 216 -0.10 8.69 -16.74
CA LEU A 216 -1.42 8.36 -17.30
C LEU A 216 -1.92 9.41 -18.31
N ILE A 217 -1.69 10.69 -18.03
CA ILE A 217 -2.08 11.79 -18.92
C ILE A 217 -1.27 11.75 -20.21
N TYR A 218 0.06 11.64 -20.13
CA TYR A 218 0.93 11.55 -21.29
C TYR A 218 0.56 10.36 -22.17
N ARG A 219 0.21 9.22 -21.57
CA ARG A 219 -0.31 8.07 -22.31
C ARG A 219 -1.57 8.38 -23.11
N VAL A 220 -2.53 9.08 -22.51
CA VAL A 220 -3.78 9.47 -23.20
C VAL A 220 -3.48 10.47 -24.33
N GLN A 221 -2.46 11.30 -24.17
CA GLN A 221 -2.04 12.28 -25.16
C GLN A 221 -1.09 11.70 -26.23
N GLY A 222 -0.61 10.46 -26.08
CA GLY A 222 0.36 9.84 -26.98
C GLY A 222 1.78 10.39 -26.87
N MET A 223 2.11 11.04 -25.74
CA MET A 223 3.43 11.59 -25.45
C MET A 223 4.32 10.51 -24.82
N ILE A 224 4.91 9.67 -25.68
CA ILE A 224 5.58 8.42 -25.27
C ILE A 224 6.84 8.70 -24.44
N ASP A 225 7.68 9.65 -24.85
CA ASP A 225 8.94 9.94 -24.16
C ASP A 225 8.71 10.47 -22.74
N GLU A 226 7.73 11.37 -22.57
CA GLU A 226 7.33 11.92 -21.29
C GLU A 226 6.64 10.88 -20.41
N GLU A 227 5.83 9.98 -21.00
CA GLU A 227 5.24 8.84 -20.29
C GLU A 227 6.34 7.92 -19.72
N ILE A 228 7.33 7.54 -20.53
CA ILE A 228 8.47 6.71 -20.11
C ILE A 228 9.22 7.37 -18.96
N SER A 229 9.52 8.67 -19.09
CA SER A 229 10.21 9.43 -18.04
C SER A 229 9.41 9.43 -16.73
N ALA A 230 8.09 9.65 -16.79
CA ALA A 230 7.23 9.65 -15.63
C ALA A 230 7.19 8.27 -14.93
N TRP A 231 7.08 7.18 -15.71
CA TRP A 231 7.12 5.82 -15.14
C TRP A 231 8.46 5.47 -14.52
N ARG A 232 9.59 5.83 -15.15
CA ARG A 232 10.92 5.65 -14.57
C ARG A 232 11.06 6.37 -13.24
N MET A 233 10.66 7.65 -13.18
CA MET A 233 10.71 8.44 -11.95
C MET A 233 9.80 7.85 -10.86
N PHE A 234 8.57 7.46 -11.21
CA PHE A 234 7.64 6.81 -10.28
C PHE A 234 8.25 5.55 -9.65
N LEU A 235 8.82 4.67 -10.49
CA LEU A 235 9.39 3.39 -10.06
C LEU A 235 10.69 3.51 -9.25
N GLN A 236 11.36 4.67 -9.22
CA GLN A 236 12.54 4.84 -8.37
C GLN A 236 12.20 4.56 -6.90
N ASN A 237 11.09 5.11 -6.41
CA ASN A 237 10.68 5.04 -5.01
C ASN A 237 9.39 4.20 -4.79
N ASN A 238 8.64 3.88 -5.85
CA ASN A 238 7.35 3.17 -5.75
C ASN A 238 7.40 1.83 -6.48
N ARG A 239 7.82 0.77 -5.79
CA ARG A 239 8.12 -0.54 -6.38
C ARG A 239 7.18 -1.67 -5.96
N SER A 240 6.10 -1.34 -5.27
CA SER A 240 5.13 -2.32 -4.76
C SER A 240 3.70 -1.94 -5.11
N GLY A 241 2.83 -2.95 -5.10
CA GLY A 241 1.41 -2.79 -5.37
C GLY A 241 1.06 -2.58 -6.85
N THR A 242 -0.24 -2.52 -7.12
CA THR A 242 -0.79 -2.57 -8.48
C THR A 242 -0.34 -1.42 -9.38
N LYS A 243 -0.15 -0.22 -8.83
CA LYS A 243 0.33 0.95 -9.61
C LYS A 243 1.75 0.70 -10.14
N ALA A 244 2.65 0.15 -9.32
CA ALA A 244 4.03 -0.14 -9.70
C ALA A 244 4.10 -1.17 -10.83
N PHE A 245 3.41 -2.31 -10.69
CA PHE A 245 3.40 -3.33 -11.74
C PHE A 245 2.75 -2.85 -13.05
N ARG A 246 1.73 -1.99 -12.97
CA ARG A 246 1.18 -1.34 -14.17
C ARG A 246 2.17 -0.40 -14.83
N ALA A 247 2.86 0.46 -14.06
CA ALA A 247 3.88 1.35 -14.60
C ALA A 247 5.03 0.55 -15.24
N LEU A 248 5.47 -0.53 -14.59
CA LEU A 248 6.48 -1.44 -15.12
C LEU A 248 6.03 -2.08 -16.43
N GLN A 249 4.81 -2.63 -16.48
CA GLN A 249 4.28 -3.24 -17.69
C GLN A 249 4.23 -2.24 -18.85
N ARG A 250 3.89 -0.96 -18.57
CA ARG A 250 3.90 0.11 -19.56
C ARG A 250 5.30 0.41 -20.06
N LEU A 251 6.27 0.52 -19.14
CA LEU A 251 7.67 0.77 -19.46
C LEU A 251 8.22 -0.33 -20.38
N ASN A 252 8.04 -1.60 -19.99
CA ASN A 252 8.51 -2.74 -20.77
C ASN A 252 7.81 -2.85 -22.14
N ALA A 253 6.54 -2.44 -22.25
CA ALA A 253 5.83 -2.40 -23.52
C ALA A 253 6.40 -1.37 -24.52
N TYR A 254 7.17 -0.39 -24.04
CA TYR A 254 7.95 0.53 -24.87
C TYR A 254 9.40 0.08 -25.08
N ASN A 255 9.70 -1.20 -24.82
CA ASN A 255 11.04 -1.77 -24.86
C ASN A 255 12.04 -1.10 -23.92
N ASP A 256 11.54 -0.50 -22.84
CA ASP A 256 12.35 0.11 -21.81
C ASP A 256 12.43 -0.86 -20.62
N PHE A 257 13.57 -1.52 -20.50
CA PHE A 257 13.81 -2.55 -19.48
C PHE A 257 14.68 -2.03 -18.33
N SER A 258 14.69 -0.71 -18.08
CA SER A 258 15.46 -0.15 -16.97
C SER A 258 15.00 -0.73 -15.62
N PHE A 259 13.71 -1.04 -15.51
CA PHE A 259 13.14 -1.82 -14.41
C PHE A 259 12.59 -3.15 -14.93
N ARG A 260 12.71 -4.22 -14.13
CA ARG A 260 12.10 -5.52 -14.42
C ARG A 260 11.56 -6.16 -13.15
N ALA A 261 10.54 -6.99 -13.31
CA ALA A 261 10.01 -7.81 -12.24
C ALA A 261 10.64 -9.20 -12.28
N TYR A 262 10.91 -9.73 -11.10
CA TYR A 262 11.43 -11.08 -10.91
C TYR A 262 10.65 -11.80 -9.81
N ASP A 263 10.34 -13.06 -10.05
CA ASP A 263 9.73 -13.93 -9.06
C ASP A 263 10.80 -14.44 -8.09
N ILE A 264 10.77 -13.91 -6.87
CA ILE A 264 11.66 -14.27 -5.77
C ILE A 264 10.83 -14.99 -4.70
N GLY A 265 10.80 -16.31 -4.76
CA GLY A 265 9.94 -17.16 -3.94
C GLY A 265 8.46 -16.96 -4.32
N LEU A 266 7.67 -16.43 -3.38
CA LEU A 266 6.23 -16.16 -3.57
C LEU A 266 5.94 -14.68 -3.83
N ARG A 267 6.97 -13.85 -4.00
CA ARG A 267 6.80 -12.42 -4.22
C ARG A 267 7.46 -12.01 -5.52
N GLU A 268 6.76 -11.16 -6.24
CA GLU A 268 7.29 -10.46 -7.40
C GLU A 268 8.01 -9.20 -6.90
N VAL A 269 9.25 -8.99 -7.34
CA VAL A 269 10.11 -7.88 -6.93
C VAL A 269 10.53 -7.07 -8.15
N ILE A 270 10.25 -5.76 -8.14
CA ILE A 270 10.70 -4.84 -9.17
C ILE A 270 12.13 -4.38 -8.85
N VAL A 271 13.05 -4.64 -9.77
CA VAL A 271 14.47 -4.29 -9.68
C VAL A 271 14.83 -3.30 -10.79
N ASN A 272 15.57 -2.25 -10.44
CA ASN A 272 16.22 -1.34 -11.36
C ASN A 272 17.52 -1.98 -11.88
N GLN A 273 17.43 -2.61 -13.06
CA GLN A 273 18.57 -3.24 -13.70
C GLN A 273 19.66 -2.23 -14.06
N GLN A 274 19.26 -1.03 -14.48
CA GLN A 274 20.21 0.02 -14.87
C GLN A 274 21.12 0.38 -13.69
N THR A 275 20.56 0.47 -12.49
CA THR A 275 21.34 0.69 -11.26
C THR A 275 22.35 -0.44 -11.03
N LEU A 276 21.95 -1.71 -11.18
CA LEU A 276 22.87 -2.84 -10.99
C LEU A 276 23.98 -2.90 -12.03
N LEU A 277 23.69 -2.50 -13.27
CA LEU A 277 24.62 -2.51 -14.41
C LEU A 277 25.50 -1.26 -14.51
N ASP A 278 25.19 -0.17 -13.82
CA ASP A 278 25.99 1.05 -13.89
C ASP A 278 27.14 1.03 -12.87
N ASP A 279 28.34 0.70 -13.34
CA ASP A 279 29.56 0.67 -12.52
C ASP A 279 30.04 2.06 -12.08
N SER A 280 29.52 3.13 -12.69
CA SER A 280 29.87 4.51 -12.30
C SER A 280 29.12 4.98 -11.05
N LEU A 281 28.01 4.31 -10.69
CA LEU A 281 27.24 4.65 -9.51
C LEU A 281 27.96 4.24 -8.21
N PRO A 282 27.81 5.02 -7.13
CA PRO A 282 28.29 4.62 -5.81
C PRO A 282 27.73 3.24 -5.41
N GLU A 283 28.58 2.37 -4.87
CA GLU A 283 28.22 0.98 -4.51
C GLU A 283 26.96 0.90 -3.63
N GLN A 284 26.73 1.89 -2.75
CA GLN A 284 25.56 1.94 -1.89
C GLN A 284 24.22 1.92 -2.66
N PHE A 285 24.12 2.57 -3.82
CA PHE A 285 22.90 2.54 -4.62
C PHE A 285 22.61 1.13 -5.15
N ARG A 286 23.67 0.41 -5.56
CA ARG A 286 23.59 -0.98 -6.04
C ARG A 286 23.31 -1.96 -4.90
N LEU A 287 23.82 -1.70 -3.70
CA LEU A 287 23.49 -2.46 -2.50
C LEU A 287 22.02 -2.29 -2.11
N ASN A 288 21.51 -1.05 -2.09
CA ASN A 288 20.10 -0.78 -1.79
C ASN A 288 19.17 -1.51 -2.76
N GLU A 289 19.58 -1.63 -4.03
CA GLU A 289 18.82 -2.34 -5.07
C GLU A 289 18.68 -3.84 -4.80
N ILE A 290 19.71 -4.49 -4.23
CA ILE A 290 19.72 -5.95 -3.98
C ILE A 290 19.34 -6.33 -2.55
N GLU A 291 19.21 -5.36 -1.63
CA GLU A 291 18.97 -5.58 -0.20
C GLU A 291 17.68 -6.37 0.08
N SER A 292 16.60 -6.05 -0.65
CA SER A 292 15.31 -6.75 -0.49
C SER A 292 15.43 -8.23 -0.88
N ILE A 293 16.10 -8.52 -1.99
CA ILE A 293 16.33 -9.89 -2.47
C ILE A 293 17.22 -10.66 -1.48
N SER A 294 18.29 -10.03 -1.01
CA SER A 294 19.19 -10.61 0.00
C SER A 294 18.45 -10.94 1.30
N SER A 295 17.55 -10.05 1.75
CA SER A 295 16.71 -10.27 2.93
C SER A 295 15.72 -11.42 2.72
N MET A 296 15.08 -11.51 1.54
CA MET A 296 14.17 -12.62 1.22
C MET A 296 14.88 -13.98 1.19
N LEU A 297 16.11 -14.02 0.68
CA LEU A 297 16.95 -15.23 0.74
C LEU A 297 17.30 -15.58 2.19
N ALA A 298 17.64 -14.60 3.02
CA ALA A 298 18.00 -14.81 4.42
C ALA A 298 16.81 -15.34 5.25
N GLU A 299 15.61 -14.83 5.00
CA GLU A 299 14.37 -15.26 5.66
C GLU A 299 13.92 -16.66 5.23
N ASN A 300 14.20 -17.06 3.99
CA ASN A 300 13.85 -18.38 3.48
C ASN A 300 15.09 -19.20 3.12
N ARG A 301 15.50 -20.08 4.05
CA ARG A 301 16.65 -21.00 3.87
C ARG A 301 16.53 -21.97 2.70
N TYR A 302 15.32 -22.17 2.17
CA TYR A 302 15.05 -23.06 1.04
C TYR A 302 15.01 -22.32 -0.29
N LEU A 303 15.27 -21.01 -0.30
CA LEU A 303 15.30 -20.23 -1.52
C LEU A 303 16.73 -20.13 -2.02
N ASP A 304 16.99 -20.67 -3.21
CA ASP A 304 18.22 -20.43 -3.96
C ASP A 304 17.97 -19.33 -4.98
N LEU A 305 19.01 -18.54 -5.28
CA LEU A 305 18.98 -17.54 -6.35
C LEU A 305 19.95 -17.97 -7.45
N GLU A 306 19.49 -17.93 -8.70
CA GLU A 306 20.35 -17.98 -9.87
C GLU A 306 20.39 -16.60 -10.51
N VAL A 307 21.61 -16.08 -10.64
CA VAL A 307 21.90 -14.84 -11.34
C VAL A 307 22.46 -15.21 -12.70
N VAL A 308 21.74 -14.82 -13.74
CA VAL A 308 22.16 -15.01 -15.13
C VAL A 308 22.48 -13.64 -15.71
N THR A 309 23.60 -13.52 -16.40
CA THR A 309 24.03 -12.25 -17.01
C THR A 309 24.34 -12.44 -18.48
N PHE A 310 24.04 -11.41 -19.27
CA PHE A 310 24.24 -11.39 -20.71
C PHE A 310 25.06 -10.15 -21.05
N VAL A 311 26.12 -10.30 -21.85
CA VAL A 311 26.84 -9.18 -22.46
C VAL A 311 27.23 -9.58 -23.88
N GLU A 312 26.64 -8.91 -24.86
CA GLU A 312 26.82 -9.20 -26.28
C GLU A 312 28.31 -9.11 -26.68
N ASN A 313 28.83 -10.22 -27.21
CA ASN A 313 30.21 -10.38 -27.66
C ASN A 313 31.28 -10.21 -26.56
N ASP A 314 30.93 -10.29 -25.27
CA ASP A 314 31.90 -10.18 -24.16
C ASP A 314 31.59 -11.14 -23.00
N LEU A 315 32.05 -12.40 -23.13
CA LEU A 315 31.87 -13.43 -22.11
C LEU A 315 32.51 -13.05 -20.76
N GLU A 316 33.66 -12.37 -20.80
CA GLU A 316 34.38 -11.98 -19.58
C GLU A 316 33.63 -10.88 -18.83
N ALA A 317 33.05 -9.91 -19.55
CA ALA A 317 32.18 -8.90 -18.95
C ALA A 317 30.96 -9.56 -18.31
N ALA A 318 30.26 -10.45 -19.01
CA ALA A 318 29.12 -11.17 -18.44
C ALA A 318 29.53 -11.92 -17.17
N GLN A 319 30.64 -12.65 -17.21
CA GLN A 319 31.18 -13.32 -16.02
C GLN A 319 31.47 -12.34 -14.87
N ARG A 320 32.15 -11.21 -15.15
CA ARG A 320 32.42 -10.17 -14.15
C ARG A 320 31.11 -9.66 -13.52
N ARG A 321 30.09 -9.35 -14.31
CA ARG A 321 28.77 -8.90 -13.82
C ARG A 321 28.14 -9.91 -12.86
N ALA A 322 28.16 -11.20 -13.21
CA ALA A 322 27.60 -12.25 -12.36
C ALA A 322 28.30 -12.30 -10.99
N PHE A 323 29.64 -12.25 -10.98
CA PHE A 323 30.41 -12.23 -9.73
C PHE A 323 30.22 -10.94 -8.93
N GLU A 324 30.07 -9.80 -9.60
CA GLU A 324 29.78 -8.52 -8.95
C GLU A 324 28.42 -8.53 -8.24
N ILE A 325 27.37 -9.06 -8.88
CA ILE A 325 26.05 -9.20 -8.23
C ILE A 325 26.15 -10.12 -7.00
N LYS A 326 26.88 -11.24 -7.11
CA LYS A 326 27.13 -12.13 -5.96
C LYS A 326 27.91 -11.43 -4.83
N ARG A 327 28.87 -10.58 -5.19
CA ARG A 327 29.64 -9.75 -4.24
C ARG A 327 28.72 -8.75 -3.55
N LEU A 328 27.85 -8.06 -4.28
CA LEU A 328 26.86 -7.14 -3.72
C LEU A 328 25.94 -7.86 -2.74
N ILE A 329 25.40 -9.03 -3.10
CA ILE A 329 24.57 -9.85 -2.19
C ILE A 329 25.34 -10.21 -0.92
N LYS A 330 26.61 -10.60 -1.03
CA LYS A 330 27.46 -10.87 0.15
C LYS A 330 27.67 -9.60 1.01
N ASN A 331 27.85 -8.45 0.38
CA ASN A 331 28.12 -7.18 1.03
C ASN A 331 26.89 -6.58 1.73
N THR A 332 25.68 -7.09 1.50
CA THR A 332 24.50 -6.79 2.34
C THR A 332 24.65 -7.28 3.79
N GLY A 333 25.68 -8.09 4.08
CA GLY A 333 25.90 -8.68 5.39
C GLY A 333 24.99 -9.87 5.70
N LYS A 334 24.19 -10.33 4.73
CA LYS A 334 23.39 -11.54 4.83
C LYS A 334 24.25 -12.75 4.43
N ASP A 335 24.28 -13.78 5.27
CA ASP A 335 25.00 -15.03 5.00
C ASP A 335 24.23 -15.93 4.02
N VAL A 336 24.14 -15.49 2.75
CA VAL A 336 23.33 -16.16 1.71
C VAL A 336 24.07 -16.40 0.39
N SER A 337 25.32 -15.93 0.27
CA SER A 337 26.09 -15.97 -0.98
C SER A 337 26.33 -17.39 -1.51
N ASP A 338 26.40 -18.40 -0.63
CA ASP A 338 26.57 -19.81 -1.02
C ASP A 338 25.35 -20.37 -1.77
N ARG A 339 24.18 -19.75 -1.60
CA ARG A 339 22.93 -20.09 -2.31
C ARG A 339 22.70 -19.25 -3.57
N VAL A 340 23.67 -18.42 -3.95
CA VAL A 340 23.66 -17.66 -5.20
C VAL A 340 24.50 -18.40 -6.26
N LYS A 341 23.81 -18.98 -7.23
CA LYS A 341 24.39 -19.65 -8.41
C LYS A 341 24.54 -18.64 -9.54
N LEU A 342 25.56 -18.82 -10.37
CA LEU A 342 25.93 -17.88 -11.41
C LEU A 342 25.97 -18.58 -12.77
N SER A 343 25.36 -17.93 -13.76
CA SER A 343 25.41 -18.29 -15.17
C SER A 343 25.69 -17.01 -15.98
N TRP A 344 26.41 -17.12 -17.08
CA TRP A 344 26.73 -15.96 -17.92
C TRP A 344 26.88 -16.36 -19.39
N PHE A 345 26.53 -15.43 -20.27
CA PHE A 345 26.49 -15.66 -21.71
C PHE A 345 27.00 -14.43 -22.48
N ASP A 346 27.71 -14.67 -23.58
CA ASP A 346 28.22 -13.66 -24.52
C ASP A 346 27.25 -13.35 -25.67
N ILE A 347 26.04 -13.87 -25.59
CA ILE A 347 24.95 -13.57 -26.50
C ILE A 347 24.03 -12.53 -25.86
N PRO A 348 23.37 -11.68 -26.64
CA PRO A 348 22.38 -10.78 -26.09
C PRO A 348 21.14 -11.53 -25.60
N GLU A 349 20.43 -10.95 -24.63
CA GLU A 349 19.12 -11.46 -24.23
C GLU A 349 18.08 -11.11 -25.29
N ARG A 350 17.31 -12.11 -25.74
CA ARG A 350 16.15 -11.89 -26.60
C ARG A 350 14.91 -11.77 -25.74
N ILE A 351 14.18 -10.66 -25.89
CA ILE A 351 12.89 -10.48 -25.23
C ILE A 351 11.79 -10.99 -26.18
N GLU A 352 10.99 -11.92 -25.68
CA GLU A 352 9.85 -12.48 -26.39
C GLU A 352 8.55 -11.85 -25.90
N SER A 353 7.70 -11.41 -26.83
CA SER A 353 6.32 -11.02 -26.55
C SER A 353 5.50 -12.23 -26.11
N THR A 354 4.40 -12.00 -25.40
CA THR A 354 3.41 -13.04 -25.07
C THR A 354 2.82 -13.74 -26.29
N ASN A 355 2.99 -13.16 -27.49
CA ASN A 355 2.56 -13.73 -28.77
C ASN A 355 3.67 -14.50 -29.52
N GLY A 356 4.88 -14.64 -28.94
CA GLY A 356 6.00 -15.38 -29.55
C GLY A 356 6.78 -14.63 -30.64
N GLU A 357 6.50 -13.34 -30.86
CA GLU A 357 7.33 -12.45 -31.67
C GLU A 357 8.39 -11.78 -30.78
N SER A 358 9.64 -11.68 -31.25
CA SER A 358 10.70 -11.00 -30.48
C SER A 358 10.44 -9.50 -30.43
N GLU A 359 10.25 -8.96 -29.23
CA GLU A 359 9.96 -7.53 -28.98
C GLU A 359 11.24 -6.69 -28.83
N GLY A 360 12.39 -7.31 -28.54
CA GLY A 360 13.67 -6.59 -28.45
C GLY A 360 14.89 -7.48 -28.21
N ILE A 361 16.07 -6.87 -28.33
CA ILE A 361 17.38 -7.45 -28.01
C ILE A 361 18.05 -6.54 -26.99
N LEU A 362 18.49 -7.10 -25.86
CA LEU A 362 19.30 -6.40 -24.88
C LEU A 362 20.75 -6.85 -25.02
N SER A 363 21.63 -5.90 -25.38
CA SER A 363 23.07 -6.15 -25.48
C SER A 363 23.69 -6.44 -24.12
N GLU A 364 23.10 -5.96 -23.03
CA GLU A 364 23.51 -6.27 -21.66
C GLU A 364 22.28 -6.39 -20.77
N SER A 365 22.22 -7.43 -19.92
CA SER A 365 21.09 -7.62 -19.01
C SER A 365 21.39 -8.57 -17.84
N ILE A 366 20.48 -8.57 -16.86
CA ILE A 366 20.49 -9.45 -15.69
C ILE A 366 19.15 -10.18 -15.61
N LEU A 367 19.20 -11.50 -15.42
CA LEU A 367 18.04 -12.30 -15.04
C LEU A 367 18.24 -12.89 -13.65
N LEU A 368 17.21 -12.77 -12.83
CA LEU A 368 17.17 -13.32 -11.48
C LEU A 368 16.09 -14.39 -11.43
N PHE A 369 16.50 -15.62 -11.17
CA PHE A 369 15.58 -16.74 -10.99
C PHE A 369 15.70 -17.27 -9.58
N SER A 370 14.57 -17.45 -8.90
CA SER A 370 14.57 -18.14 -7.62
C SER A 370 14.07 -19.56 -7.78
N HIS A 371 14.67 -20.47 -7.02
CA HIS A 371 14.30 -21.88 -7.02
C HIS A 371 14.18 -22.37 -5.59
N VAL A 372 13.21 -23.25 -5.34
CA VAL A 372 13.15 -24.03 -4.09
C VAL A 372 13.74 -25.41 -4.39
N PRO A 373 14.95 -25.75 -3.88
CA PRO A 373 15.56 -27.05 -4.14
C PRO A 373 14.63 -28.18 -3.65
N GLY A 374 14.29 -29.09 -4.55
CA GLY A 374 13.31 -30.14 -4.31
C GLY A 374 13.81 -31.22 -3.34
N ASN A 375 13.19 -31.28 -2.16
CA ASN A 375 12.70 -32.52 -1.55
C ASN A 375 11.53 -32.25 -0.58
N PHE A 376 10.61 -31.35 -0.95
CA PHE A 376 9.31 -31.28 -0.30
C PHE A 376 8.37 -32.27 -0.98
N ASN A 377 8.38 -33.51 -0.48
CA ASN A 377 7.33 -34.47 -0.77
C ASN A 377 5.97 -33.84 -0.43
N LYS A 378 5.02 -34.00 -1.36
CA LYS A 378 3.59 -33.67 -1.25
C LYS A 378 2.83 -34.44 -0.13
N GLU A 379 3.49 -34.86 0.95
CA GLU A 379 2.91 -35.81 1.93
C GLU A 379 2.72 -35.28 3.34
N THR A 380 3.04 -34.02 3.64
CA THR A 380 2.76 -33.44 4.97
C THR A 380 1.84 -32.23 4.89
N SER A 381 0.58 -32.50 4.59
CA SER A 381 -0.55 -31.63 4.92
C SER A 381 -1.77 -32.53 5.17
N ILE A 382 -1.90 -33.04 6.39
CA ILE A 382 -3.17 -33.51 6.97
C ILE A 382 -3.59 -32.48 8.00
#